data_AF-A0A2N3FSS1-F1
#
_entry.id   AF-A0A2N3FSS1-F1
#
_cell.length_a   1.000
_cell.length_b   1.000
_cell.length_c   1.000
_cell.angle_alpha   90.00
_cell.angle_beta   90.00
_cell.angle_gamma   90.00
#
_symmetry.space_group_name_H-M   'P 1'
#
loop_
_entity.id
_entity.type
_entity.pdbx_description
1 polymer ?
#
loop_
_entity_poly.entity_id
_entity_poly.type
_entity_poly.pdbx_seq_one_letter_code
_entity_poly.pdbx_strand_id
1 'polypeptide(L)'
;MTERFGRWLRLVVAGSSLLLGLTLVAVWVANFALSRTADETVDGDAIVSLLAALGWVVIVLTGVVVLGLAVGAWLHRPLWARGVALVMTGMVLYWGWWLLDHRMDLFGMNALAPDDPALYPRAEARLWTTLGLDVAAVLALLAGGALLLLHREPVAQPDDDQPADAQEPEPVDVGSESDRA
;
A
#
# COMPACT_ATOMS: atom_id res chain seq x y z
N MET A 1 7.74 -22.23 -12.36
CA MET A 1 6.85 -22.19 -11.16
C MET A 1 6.95 -20.88 -10.40
N THR A 2 8.16 -20.31 -10.25
CA THR A 2 8.46 -19.08 -9.52
C THR A 2 7.67 -17.85 -9.99
N GLU A 3 7.50 -17.63 -11.29
CA GLU A 3 6.76 -16.46 -11.80
C GLU A 3 5.25 -16.46 -11.49
N ARG A 4 4.59 -17.63 -11.60
CA ARG A 4 3.17 -17.75 -11.23
C ARG A 4 2.97 -17.51 -9.74
N PHE A 5 3.88 -18.02 -8.92
CA PHE A 5 3.87 -17.81 -7.48
C PHE A 5 4.15 -16.34 -7.11
N GLY A 6 5.15 -15.71 -7.73
CA GLY A 6 5.48 -14.30 -7.51
C GLY A 6 4.33 -13.35 -7.88
N ARG A 7 3.64 -13.61 -8.99
CA ARG A 7 2.43 -12.87 -9.38
C ARG A 7 1.28 -13.09 -8.41
N TRP A 8 1.04 -14.32 -7.96
CA TRP A 8 0.01 -14.61 -6.96
C TRP A 8 0.30 -13.88 -5.64
N LEU A 9 1.54 -13.96 -5.15
CA LEU A 9 1.97 -13.27 -3.93
C LEU A 9 1.79 -11.75 -4.04
N ARG A 10 2.14 -11.17 -5.19
CA ARG A 10 1.92 -9.73 -5.47
C ARG A 10 0.45 -9.36 -5.38
N LEU A 11 -0.45 -10.16 -5.99
CA LEU A 11 -1.89 -9.92 -5.94
C LEU A 11 -2.45 -10.03 -4.52
N VAL A 12 -1.98 -11.00 -3.74
CA VAL A 12 -2.37 -11.15 -2.32
C VAL A 12 -1.95 -9.93 -1.51
N VAL A 13 -0.68 -9.51 -1.59
CA VAL A 13 -0.19 -8.33 -0.87
C VAL A 13 -0.92 -7.06 -1.30
N ALA A 14 -1.14 -6.88 -2.61
CA ALA A 14 -1.86 -5.73 -3.14
C ALA A 14 -3.31 -5.69 -2.65
N GLY A 15 -4.02 -6.82 -2.76
CA GLY A 15 -5.40 -6.94 -2.29
C GLY A 15 -5.52 -6.72 -0.78
N SER A 16 -4.63 -7.32 0.01
CA SER A 16 -4.61 -7.13 1.47
C SER A 16 -4.28 -5.69 1.86
N SER A 17 -3.38 -5.00 1.16
CA SER A 17 -3.08 -3.58 1.40
C SER A 17 -4.29 -2.69 1.12
N LEU A 18 -5.00 -2.93 0.01
CA LEU A 18 -6.22 -2.21 -0.32
C LEU A 18 -7.31 -2.44 0.73
N LEU A 19 -7.56 -3.70 1.08
CA LEU A 19 -8.54 -4.08 2.10
C LEU A 19 -8.19 -3.49 3.47
N LEU A 20 -6.91 -3.45 3.82
CA LEU A 20 -6.45 -2.85 5.07
C LEU A 20 -6.76 -1.36 5.09
N GLY A 21 -6.41 -0.63 4.03
CA GLY A 21 -6.74 0.79 3.90
C GLY A 21 -8.25 1.06 4.02
N LEU A 22 -9.09 0.25 3.37
CA LEU A 22 -10.55 0.36 3.47
C LEU A 22 -11.07 0.03 4.88
N THR A 23 -10.46 -0.94 5.55
CA THR A 23 -10.83 -1.32 6.92
C THR A 23 -10.51 -0.19 7.91
N LEU A 24 -9.38 0.51 7.74
CA LEU A 24 -9.04 1.68 8.55
C LEU A 24 -10.05 2.82 8.35
N VAL A 25 -10.52 3.05 7.12
CA VAL A 25 -11.61 4.00 6.86
C VAL A 25 -12.89 3.56 7.59
N ALA A 26 -13.24 2.28 7.52
CA ALA A 26 -14.42 1.74 8.21
C ALA A 26 -14.33 1.90 9.74
N VAL A 27 -13.13 1.73 10.33
CA VAL A 27 -12.89 1.98 11.77
C VAL A 27 -13.18 3.43 12.12
N TRP A 28 -12.70 4.39 11.31
CA TRP A 28 -13.00 5.80 11.53
C TRP A 28 -14.49 6.11 11.39
N VAL A 29 -15.16 5.57 10.38
CA VAL A 29 -16.62 5.73 10.21
C VAL A 29 -17.37 5.18 11.42
N ALA A 30 -16.98 4.00 11.93
CA ALA A 30 -17.58 3.41 13.12
C ALA A 30 -17.31 4.23 14.40
N ASN A 31 -16.10 4.80 14.56
CA ASN A 31 -15.78 5.71 15.67
C ASN A 31 -16.62 6.99 15.62
N PHE A 32 -16.80 7.58 14.44
CA PHE A 32 -17.68 8.75 14.28
C PHE A 32 -19.15 8.39 14.53
N ALA A 33 -19.61 7.23 14.07
CA ALA A 33 -20.94 6.74 14.39
C ALA A 33 -21.13 6.61 15.91
N LEU A 34 -20.16 5.99 16.61
CA LEU A 34 -20.18 5.84 18.07
C LEU A 34 -20.28 7.19 18.80
N SER A 35 -19.55 8.20 18.32
CA SER A 35 -19.61 9.56 18.89
C SER A 35 -20.99 10.22 18.74
N ARG A 36 -21.73 9.92 17.67
CA ARG A 36 -23.10 10.41 17.47
C ARG A 36 -24.14 9.62 18.25
N THR A 37 -23.92 8.33 18.45
CA THR A 37 -24.81 7.48 19.25
C THR A 37 -24.68 7.72 20.75
N ALA A 38 -23.64 8.42 21.22
CA ALA A 38 -23.59 8.89 22.60
C ALA A 38 -24.71 9.91 22.91
N ASP A 39 -25.26 10.57 21.88
CA ASP A 39 -26.35 11.54 22.00
C ASP A 39 -27.76 10.94 21.74
N GLU A 40 -27.88 9.71 21.21
CA GLU A 40 -29.17 9.10 20.82
C GLU A 40 -29.25 7.59 21.11
N THR A 41 -30.47 7.05 21.30
CA THR A 41 -30.81 5.67 21.76
C THR A 41 -30.44 4.51 20.81
N VAL A 42 -29.30 4.59 20.12
CA VAL A 42 -28.79 3.54 19.23
C VAL A 42 -27.99 2.52 20.06
N ASP A 43 -28.13 1.23 19.73
CA ASP A 43 -27.43 0.11 20.38
C ASP A 43 -25.90 0.24 20.25
N GLY A 44 -25.27 0.96 21.19
CA GLY A 44 -23.82 1.15 21.26
C GLY A 44 -23.04 -0.17 21.28
N ASP A 45 -23.64 -1.24 21.83
CA ASP A 45 -23.06 -2.58 21.87
C ASP A 45 -22.79 -3.15 20.47
N ALA A 46 -23.66 -2.89 19.50
CA ALA A 46 -23.48 -3.35 18.12
C ALA A 46 -22.27 -2.67 17.46
N ILE A 47 -22.08 -1.37 17.72
CA ILE A 47 -20.95 -0.59 17.19
C ILE A 47 -19.64 -1.01 17.86
N VAL A 48 -19.64 -1.27 19.17
CA VAL A 48 -18.47 -1.80 19.88
C VAL A 48 -18.07 -3.18 19.34
N SER A 49 -19.05 -4.07 19.12
CA SER A 49 -18.81 -5.38 18.51
C SER A 49 -18.24 -5.26 17.09
N LEU A 50 -18.75 -4.33 16.28
CA LEU A 50 -18.22 -4.03 14.95
C LEU A 50 -16.77 -3.55 15.02
N LEU A 51 -16.45 -2.62 15.92
CA LEU A 51 -15.08 -2.10 16.12
C LEU A 51 -14.12 -3.23 16.55
N ALA A 52 -14.55 -4.13 17.43
CA ALA A 52 -13.77 -5.29 17.82
C ALA A 52 -13.50 -6.23 16.63
N ALA A 53 -14.51 -6.50 15.80
CA ALA A 53 -14.36 -7.30 14.59
C ALA A 53 -13.40 -6.65 13.58
N LEU A 54 -13.54 -5.35 13.33
CA LEU A 54 -12.63 -4.59 12.46
C LEU A 54 -11.19 -4.62 12.99
N GLY A 55 -11.00 -4.53 14.31
CA GLY A 55 -9.67 -4.65 14.93
C GLY A 55 -8.99 -5.99 14.61
N TRP A 56 -9.71 -7.10 14.69
CA TRP A 56 -9.18 -8.41 14.28
C TRP A 56 -8.84 -8.48 12.80
N VAL A 57 -9.69 -7.90 11.95
CA VAL A 57 -9.45 -7.83 10.50
C VAL A 57 -8.15 -7.05 10.21
N VAL A 58 -7.92 -5.91 10.89
CA VAL A 58 -6.70 -5.11 10.77
C VAL A 58 -5.45 -5.94 11.13
N ILE A 59 -5.50 -6.70 12.23
CA ILE A 59 -4.39 -7.56 12.67
C ILE A 59 -4.10 -8.64 11.64
N VAL A 60 -5.13 -9.34 11.15
CA VAL A 60 -4.98 -10.42 10.17
C VAL A 60 -4.41 -9.90 8.85
N LEU A 61 -4.98 -8.81 8.31
CA LEU A 61 -4.51 -8.21 7.07
C LEU A 61 -3.07 -7.69 7.18
N THR A 62 -2.72 -7.09 8.32
CA THR A 62 -1.35 -6.70 8.64
C THR A 62 -0.41 -7.91 8.57
N GLY A 63 -0.77 -9.01 9.22
CA GLY A 63 0.02 -10.25 9.20
C GLY A 63 0.22 -10.77 7.77
N VAL A 64 -0.83 -10.78 6.95
CA VAL A 64 -0.76 -11.21 5.54
C VAL A 64 0.18 -10.31 4.73
N VAL A 65 0.09 -8.99 4.89
CA VAL A 65 0.96 -8.04 4.18
C VAL A 65 2.41 -8.22 4.60
N VAL A 66 2.71 -8.29 5.90
CA VAL A 66 4.08 -8.45 6.42
C VAL A 66 4.68 -9.78 5.97
N LEU A 67 3.93 -10.89 6.10
CA LEU A 67 4.38 -12.21 5.65
C LEU A 67 4.59 -12.23 4.13
N GLY A 68 3.66 -11.65 3.37
CA GLY A 68 3.77 -11.60 1.92
C GLY A 68 4.98 -10.79 1.44
N LEU A 69 5.28 -9.67 2.11
CA LEU A 69 6.47 -8.86 1.85
C LEU A 69 7.75 -9.59 2.26
N ALA A 70 7.78 -10.28 3.40
CA ALA A 70 8.93 -11.05 3.86
C ALA A 70 9.25 -12.23 2.92
N VAL A 71 8.22 -12.97 2.52
CA VAL A 71 8.34 -14.07 1.55
C VAL A 71 8.80 -13.52 0.19
N GLY A 72 8.24 -12.38 -0.24
CA GLY A 72 8.64 -11.71 -1.48
C GLY A 72 10.10 -11.25 -1.48
N ALA A 73 10.57 -10.68 -0.37
CA ALA A 73 11.95 -10.27 -0.16
C ALA A 73 12.93 -11.44 -0.21
N TRP A 74 12.53 -12.60 0.28
CA TRP A 74 13.36 -13.80 0.29
C TRP A 74 13.47 -14.46 -1.09
N LEU A 75 12.40 -14.41 -1.90
CA LEU A 75 12.31 -15.09 -3.19
C LEU A 75 12.77 -14.25 -4.40
N HIS A 76 12.61 -12.94 -4.37
CA HIS A 76 12.96 -12.05 -5.48
C HIS A 76 13.80 -10.86 -4.97
N ARG A 77 15.11 -10.90 -5.21
CA ARG A 77 16.03 -9.77 -5.01
C ARG A 77 15.98 -8.75 -6.18
N PRO A 78 14.83 -8.14 -6.47
CA PRO A 78 14.82 -6.70 -6.69
C PRO A 78 13.57 -6.07 -6.03
N LEU A 79 13.69 -5.66 -4.77
CA LEU A 79 12.60 -5.13 -3.93
C LEU A 79 12.05 -3.74 -4.32
N TRP A 80 12.19 -3.30 -5.57
CA TRP A 80 11.74 -1.98 -6.04
C TRP A 80 10.50 -2.05 -6.95
N ALA A 81 9.56 -2.97 -6.69
CA ALA A 81 8.25 -2.88 -7.32
C ALA A 81 7.58 -1.56 -6.89
N ARG A 82 7.18 -0.76 -7.87
CA ARG A 82 6.40 0.47 -7.66
C ARG A 82 5.20 0.12 -6.78
N GLY A 83 5.16 0.66 -5.57
CA GLY A 83 4.09 0.42 -4.59
C GLY A 83 4.52 -0.21 -3.28
N VAL A 84 5.55 -1.08 -3.24
CA VAL A 84 5.99 -1.72 -1.98
C VAL A 84 6.43 -0.69 -0.94
N ALA A 85 7.20 0.32 -1.37
CA ALA A 85 7.64 1.40 -0.50
C ALA A 85 6.44 2.16 0.10
N LEU A 86 5.39 2.42 -0.69
CA LEU A 86 4.18 3.09 -0.20
C LEU A 86 3.39 2.22 0.77
N VAL A 87 3.27 0.91 0.51
CA VAL A 87 2.65 -0.03 1.45
C VAL A 87 3.43 -0.05 2.76
N MET A 88 4.77 -0.17 2.72
CA MET A 88 5.61 -0.13 3.91
C MET A 88 5.46 1.19 4.65
N THR A 89 5.47 2.34 3.96
CA THR A 89 5.24 3.65 4.57
C THR A 89 3.88 3.70 5.26
N GLY A 90 2.81 3.22 4.63
CA GLY A 90 1.49 3.18 5.24
C GLY A 90 1.45 2.29 6.49
N MET A 91 2.07 1.12 6.44
CA MET A 91 2.19 0.21 7.59
C MET A 91 2.97 0.84 8.74
N VAL A 92 4.10 1.49 8.45
CA VAL A 92 4.95 2.14 9.44
C VAL A 92 4.24 3.36 10.04
N LEU A 93 3.55 4.16 9.23
CA LEU A 93 2.78 5.29 9.74
C LEU A 93 1.70 4.83 10.69
N TYR A 94 0.87 3.84 10.29
CA TYR A 94 -0.23 3.35 11.11
C TYR A 94 0.26 2.67 12.40
N TRP A 95 1.05 1.62 12.28
CA TRP A 95 1.51 0.85 13.45
C TRP A 95 2.56 1.58 14.28
N GLY A 96 3.43 2.35 13.63
CA GLY A 96 4.45 3.16 14.30
C GLY A 96 3.83 4.29 15.10
N TRP A 97 2.82 4.98 14.54
CA TRP A 97 2.06 5.97 15.30
C TRP A 97 1.33 5.34 16.48
N TRP A 98 0.60 4.25 16.24
CA TRP A 98 -0.12 3.54 17.30
C TRP A 98 0.81 3.13 18.44
N LEU A 99 1.97 2.55 18.13
CA LEU A 99 2.95 2.14 19.14
C LEU A 99 3.54 3.34 19.88
N LEU A 100 3.84 4.43 19.16
CA LEU A 100 4.41 5.64 19.74
C LEU A 100 3.45 6.30 20.71
N ASP A 101 2.19 6.51 20.30
CA ASP A 101 1.13 7.09 21.13
C ASP A 101 0.87 6.20 22.36
N HIS A 102 0.78 4.88 22.16
CA HIS A 102 0.52 3.93 23.25
C HIS A 102 1.66 3.84 24.28
N ARG A 103 2.93 3.95 23.84
CA ARG A 103 4.10 3.79 24.74
C ARG A 103 4.55 5.08 25.39
N MET A 104 4.49 6.20 24.67
CA MET A 104 5.06 7.46 25.13
C MET A 104 4.02 8.39 25.75
N ASP A 105 2.73 8.08 25.63
CA ASP A 105 1.62 8.98 26.03
C ASP A 105 1.88 10.41 25.55
N LEU A 106 2.00 10.58 24.23
CA LEU A 106 2.45 11.82 23.59
C LEU A 106 1.62 13.05 23.99
N PHE A 107 0.37 12.82 24.36
CA PHE A 107 -0.59 13.87 24.74
C PHE A 107 -0.80 13.95 26.27
N GLY A 108 -0.10 13.14 27.06
CA GLY A 108 -0.16 13.15 28.53
C GLY A 108 -1.57 12.90 29.06
N MET A 109 -2.31 12.00 28.41
CA MET A 109 -3.71 11.71 28.71
C MET A 109 -3.86 10.84 29.96
N ASN A 110 -2.88 9.98 30.28
CA ASN A 110 -2.99 9.02 31.38
C ASN A 110 -2.87 9.66 32.77
N ALA A 111 -2.28 10.85 32.85
CA ALA A 111 -2.05 11.57 34.10
C ALA A 111 -3.21 12.51 34.48
N LEU A 112 -4.20 12.70 33.61
CA LEU A 112 -5.29 13.64 33.80
C LEU A 112 -6.46 13.00 34.54
N ALA A 113 -7.02 13.73 35.50
CA ALA A 113 -8.31 13.36 36.07
C ALA A 113 -9.44 13.56 35.04
N PRO A 114 -10.54 12.80 35.11
CA PRO A 114 -11.68 12.96 34.19
C PRO A 114 -12.25 14.37 34.11
N ASP A 115 -12.11 15.15 35.19
CA ASP A 115 -12.67 16.48 35.34
C ASP A 115 -11.66 17.61 35.02
N ASP A 116 -10.46 17.26 34.54
CA ASP A 116 -9.40 18.22 34.25
C ASP A 116 -9.76 19.09 33.02
N PRO A 117 -9.75 20.43 33.11
CA PRO A 117 -10.06 21.31 31.98
C PRO A 117 -9.09 21.15 30.79
N ALA A 118 -7.89 20.60 31.01
CA ALA A 118 -6.93 20.31 29.95
C ALA A 118 -7.25 19.02 29.17
N LEU A 119 -8.19 18.20 29.64
CA LEU A 119 -8.51 16.90 29.04
C LEU A 119 -9.11 17.05 27.64
N TYR A 120 -10.12 17.91 27.49
CA TYR A 120 -10.78 18.15 26.20
C TYR A 120 -9.82 18.65 25.11
N PRO A 121 -9.05 19.73 25.29
CA PRO A 121 -8.16 20.23 24.24
C PRO A 121 -7.04 19.24 23.87
N ARG A 122 -6.57 18.42 24.83
CA ARG A 122 -5.57 17.37 24.55
C ARG A 122 -6.19 16.18 23.81
N ALA A 123 -7.40 15.77 24.18
CA ALA A 123 -8.14 14.72 23.48
C ALA A 123 -8.42 15.13 22.02
N GLU A 124 -8.81 16.40 21.80
CA GLU A 124 -9.03 16.96 20.47
C GLU A 124 -7.73 16.97 19.65
N ALA A 125 -6.62 17.45 20.23
CA ALA A 125 -5.32 17.45 19.56
C ALA A 125 -4.87 16.02 19.18
N ARG A 126 -5.04 15.06 20.09
CA ARG A 126 -4.74 13.64 19.85
C ARG A 126 -5.59 13.07 18.72
N LEU A 127 -6.89 13.37 18.71
CA LEU A 127 -7.82 12.90 17.69
C LEU A 127 -7.44 13.42 16.30
N TRP A 128 -7.23 14.72 16.14
CA TRP A 128 -6.87 15.31 14.85
C TRP A 128 -5.50 14.86 14.34
N THR A 129 -4.53 14.74 15.24
CA THR A 129 -3.19 14.25 14.88
C THR A 129 -3.25 12.79 14.42
N THR A 130 -3.97 11.95 15.15
CA THR A 130 -4.14 10.53 14.81
C THR A 130 -4.90 10.38 13.49
N LEU A 131 -5.97 11.15 13.30
CA LEU A 131 -6.72 11.16 12.02
C LEU A 131 -5.82 11.54 10.85
N GLY A 132 -5.00 12.59 10.99
CA GLY A 132 -4.10 13.03 9.91
C GLY A 132 -3.10 11.94 9.51
N LEU A 133 -2.52 11.26 10.49
CA LEU A 133 -1.57 10.16 10.25
C LEU A 133 -2.24 8.93 9.66
N ASP A 134 -3.44 8.58 10.14
CA ASP A 134 -4.22 7.47 9.59
C ASP A 134 -4.66 7.76 8.15
N VAL A 135 -5.05 8.99 7.82
CA VAL A 135 -5.37 9.40 6.44
C VAL A 135 -4.13 9.25 5.55
N ALA A 136 -2.97 9.72 6.00
CA ALA A 136 -1.72 9.55 5.24
C ALA A 136 -1.37 8.06 5.05
N ALA A 137 -1.55 7.25 6.10
CA ALA A 137 -1.33 5.81 6.05
C ALA A 137 -2.28 5.12 5.06
N VAL A 138 -3.58 5.43 5.12
CA VAL A 138 -4.59 4.91 4.20
C VAL A 138 -4.25 5.27 2.76
N LEU A 139 -3.92 6.53 2.48
CA LEU A 139 -3.54 6.96 1.13
C LEU A 139 -2.32 6.20 0.62
N ALA A 140 -1.31 5.99 1.47
CA ALA A 140 -0.12 5.22 1.13
C ALA A 140 -0.44 3.74 0.86
N LEU A 141 -1.29 3.11 1.69
CA LEU A 141 -1.73 1.72 1.50
C LEU A 141 -2.55 1.54 0.23
N LEU A 142 -3.46 2.47 -0.06
CA LEU A 142 -4.31 2.43 -1.24
C LEU A 142 -3.50 2.65 -2.52
N ALA A 143 -2.66 3.68 -2.54
CA ALA A 143 -1.78 3.97 -3.67
C ALA A 143 -0.75 2.84 -3.89
N GLY A 144 -0.15 2.33 -2.81
CA GLY A 144 0.78 1.22 -2.86
C GLY A 144 0.15 -0.06 -3.40
N GLY A 145 -1.02 -0.43 -2.89
CA GLY A 145 -1.80 -1.57 -3.38
C GLY A 145 -2.20 -1.42 -4.86
N ALA A 146 -2.69 -0.25 -5.26
CA ALA A 146 -3.05 0.03 -6.66
C ALA A 146 -1.84 -0.06 -7.60
N LEU A 147 -0.69 0.51 -7.22
CA LEU A 147 0.53 0.43 -8.02
C LEU A 147 1.05 -1.00 -8.17
N LEU A 148 0.91 -1.82 -7.13
CA LEU A 148 1.25 -3.25 -7.20
C LEU A 148 0.35 -4.03 -8.16
N LEU A 149 -0.94 -3.68 -8.24
CA LEU A 149 -1.86 -4.27 -9.22
C LEU A 149 -1.55 -3.82 -10.66
N LEU A 150 -1.20 -2.55 -10.83
CA LEU A 150 -0.92 -1.94 -12.13
C LEU A 150 0.48 -2.26 -12.67
N HIS A 151 1.34 -2.89 -11.88
CA HIS A 151 2.68 -3.28 -12.32
C HIS A 151 2.60 -4.38 -13.39
N ARG A 152 2.70 -3.97 -14.65
CA ARG A 152 2.99 -4.87 -15.78
C ARG A 152 4.48 -5.21 -15.74
N GLU A 153 4.78 -6.50 -15.67
CA GLU A 153 6.13 -6.99 -15.93
C GLU A 153 6.54 -6.48 -17.32
N PRO A 154 7.71 -5.83 -17.47
CA PRO A 154 8.21 -5.51 -18.79
C PRO A 154 8.29 -6.82 -19.55
N VAL A 155 7.54 -6.91 -20.65
CA VAL A 155 7.71 -8.00 -21.62
C VAL A 155 9.19 -7.96 -21.97
N ALA A 156 9.92 -9.03 -21.67
CA ALA A 156 11.28 -9.20 -22.14
C ALA A 156 11.20 -9.06 -23.66
N GLN A 157 11.66 -7.91 -24.16
CA GLN A 157 11.91 -7.72 -25.58
C GLN A 157 12.89 -8.84 -25.94
N PRO A 158 12.59 -9.72 -26.91
CA PRO A 158 13.61 -10.63 -27.39
C PRO A 158 14.77 -9.74 -27.84
N ASP A 159 15.98 -10.07 -27.39
CA ASP A 159 17.19 -9.41 -27.87
C ASP A 159 17.17 -9.43 -29.40
N ASP A 160 16.94 -8.27 -30.02
CA ASP A 160 17.24 -8.02 -31.43
C ASP A 160 18.76 -7.94 -31.57
N ASP A 161 19.46 -9.02 -31.20
CA ASP A 161 20.83 -9.29 -31.62
C ASP A 161 20.77 -9.86 -33.04
N GLN A 162 20.38 -9.02 -34.00
CA GLN A 162 20.65 -9.27 -35.40
C GLN A 162 21.63 -8.20 -35.90
N PRO A 163 22.95 -8.47 -35.89
CA PRO A 163 23.89 -7.65 -36.64
C PRO A 163 23.75 -8.06 -38.11
N ALA A 164 22.86 -7.39 -38.84
CA ALA A 164 22.74 -7.54 -40.29
C ALA A 164 23.16 -6.25 -41.01
N ASP A 165 24.18 -5.56 -40.50
CA ASP A 165 24.98 -4.63 -41.32
C ASP A 165 26.13 -5.41 -41.97
N ALA A 166 25.78 -6.18 -43.01
CA ALA A 166 26.73 -6.66 -44.02
C ALA A 166 25.99 -6.80 -45.36
N GLN A 167 25.32 -5.74 -45.79
CA GLN A 167 25.00 -5.57 -47.20
C GLN A 167 26.29 -5.19 -47.92
N GLU A 168 26.95 -6.21 -48.48
CA GLU A 168 27.95 -6.02 -49.53
C GLU A 168 27.34 -5.12 -50.63
N PRO A 169 28.07 -4.09 -51.10
CA PRO A 169 27.58 -3.30 -52.23
C PRO A 169 27.54 -4.20 -53.48
N GLU A 170 26.34 -4.38 -54.02
CA GLU A 170 26.11 -4.98 -55.35
C GLU A 170 27.02 -4.28 -56.38
N PRO A 171 27.77 -5.03 -57.22
CA PRO A 171 28.49 -4.43 -58.32
C PRO A 171 27.47 -3.88 -59.33
N VAL A 172 27.50 -2.56 -59.52
CA VAL A 172 26.73 -1.87 -60.56
C VAL A 172 27.18 -2.41 -61.92
N ASP A 173 26.31 -3.20 -62.56
CA ASP A 173 26.44 -3.57 -63.97
C ASP A 173 26.13 -2.33 -64.82
N VAL A 174 27.18 -1.59 -65.19
CA VAL A 174 27.07 -0.47 -66.13
C VAL A 174 26.99 -1.08 -67.53
N GLY A 175 25.78 -1.44 -67.94
CA GLY A 175 25.47 -1.68 -69.34
C GLY A 175 25.73 -0.42 -70.15
N SER A 176 26.78 -0.41 -70.98
CA SER A 176 26.92 0.56 -72.07
C SER A 176 26.37 -0.04 -73.35
N GLU A 177 25.19 0.43 -73.74
CA GLU A 177 24.60 0.26 -75.06
C GLU A 177 25.53 0.76 -76.19
N SER A 178 25.55 -0.03 -77.27
CA SER A 178 25.42 0.39 -78.68
C SER A 178 26.60 1.01 -79.47
N ASP A 179 26.90 0.28 -80.56
CA ASP A 179 27.32 0.69 -81.91
C ASP A 179 28.71 1.25 -82.21
N ARG A 180 29.49 0.47 -82.99
CA ARG A 180 29.71 0.70 -84.44
C ARG A 180 30.62 -0.39 -85.05
N ALA A 181 30.08 -1.13 -86.02
CA ALA A 181 30.82 -1.85 -87.05
C ALA A 181 30.71 -1.07 -88.37
#